data_AF-H2XNN7-F1
#
_entry.id   AF-H2XNN7-F1
#
_cell.length_a   1.000
_cell.length_b   1.000
_cell.length_c   1.000
_cell.angle_alpha   90.00
_cell.angle_beta   90.00
_cell.angle_gamma   90.00
#
_symmetry.space_group_name_H-M   'P 1'
#
loop_
_entity.id
_entity.type
_entity.pdbx_description
1 polymer ?
#
loop_
_entity_poly.entity_id
_entity_poly.type
_entity_poly.pdbx_seq_one_letter_code
_entity_poly.pdbx_strand_id
1 'polypeptide(L)'
;KSALASGKSVAIDDTNPDIESRKRYIDCAKERKCSCRCLYFDISIEHAFHNNRFRELSGSPHDIISSMIIYSHRKKFVEPTTKEGFDEIVKVNFVPSFENKELERMYYLYNV
;
A
#
# COMPACT_ATOMS: atom_id res chain seq x y z
N LYS A 1 19.39 -3.72 -3.86
CA LYS A 1 20.41 -3.03 -4.69
C LYS A 1 20.89 -3.83 -5.92
N SER A 2 20.91 -5.18 -5.89
CA SER A 2 21.35 -6.03 -7.03
C SER A 2 20.42 -5.98 -8.25
N ALA A 3 19.10 -5.96 -8.05
CA ALA A 3 18.12 -5.86 -9.13
C ALA A 3 18.30 -4.57 -9.96
N LEU A 4 18.43 -3.41 -9.31
CA LEU A 4 18.71 -2.14 -10.00
C LEU A 4 20.05 -2.17 -10.74
N ALA A 5 21.07 -2.86 -10.20
CA ALA A 5 22.36 -3.00 -10.88
C ALA A 5 22.28 -3.85 -12.15
N SER A 6 21.32 -4.76 -12.24
CA SER A 6 21.04 -5.56 -13.44
C SER A 6 20.00 -4.92 -14.37
N GLY A 7 19.69 -3.63 -14.18
CA GLY A 7 18.76 -2.88 -15.03
C GLY A 7 17.29 -3.27 -14.85
N LYS A 8 16.95 -4.02 -13.80
CA LYS A 8 15.56 -4.44 -13.52
C LYS A 8 14.81 -3.38 -12.71
N SER A 9 13.52 -3.25 -12.97
CA SER A 9 12.60 -2.49 -12.12
C SER A 9 12.36 -3.21 -10.78
N VAL A 10 12.10 -2.45 -9.73
CA VAL A 10 11.85 -2.97 -8.37
C VAL A 10 10.59 -2.31 -7.82
N ALA A 11 9.70 -3.12 -7.24
CA ALA A 11 8.60 -2.66 -6.42
C ALA A 11 8.92 -2.93 -4.94
N ILE A 12 8.64 -1.96 -4.08
CA ILE A 12 8.75 -2.10 -2.63
C ILE A 12 7.33 -2.23 -2.08
N ASP A 13 6.94 -3.46 -1.78
CA ASP A 13 5.62 -3.79 -1.24
C ASP A 13 5.70 -3.87 0.30
N ASP A 14 5.68 -2.70 0.92
CA ASP A 14 5.68 -2.52 2.37
C ASP A 14 4.82 -1.28 2.68
N THR A 15 4.38 -1.16 3.93
CA THR A 15 3.45 -0.13 4.40
C THR A 15 4.02 1.29 4.30
N ASN A 16 5.31 1.47 4.60
CA ASN A 16 6.05 2.74 4.44
C ASN A 16 5.29 4.02 4.87
N PRO A 17 4.77 4.07 6.12
CA PRO A 17 3.83 5.12 6.55
C PRO A 17 4.45 6.52 6.58
N ASP A 18 5.75 6.64 6.85
CA ASP A 18 6.41 7.91 7.16
C ASP A 18 7.59 8.22 6.21
N ILE A 19 8.09 9.46 6.30
CA ILE A 19 9.19 9.94 5.44
C ILE A 19 10.46 9.11 5.65
N GLU A 20 10.77 8.72 6.89
CA GLU A 20 11.99 8.01 7.24
C GLU A 20 12.02 6.59 6.63
N SER A 21 10.91 5.86 6.73
CA SER A 21 10.76 4.52 6.15
C SER A 21 10.89 4.52 4.62
N ARG A 22 10.42 5.58 3.96
CA ARG A 22 10.55 5.77 2.49
C ARG A 22 11.94 6.23 2.05
N LYS A 23 12.63 7.03 2.88
CA LYS A 23 13.91 7.66 2.55
C LYS A 23 14.97 6.68 2.05
N ARG A 24 15.13 5.52 2.69
CA ARG A 24 16.11 4.50 2.29
C ARG A 24 15.95 4.02 0.84
N TYR A 25 14.72 3.97 0.33
CA TYR A 25 14.44 3.52 -1.02
C TYR A 25 14.65 4.64 -2.04
N ILE A 26 14.23 5.85 -1.70
CA ILE A 26 14.44 7.05 -2.51
C ILE A 26 15.94 7.32 -2.68
N ASP A 27 16.71 7.27 -1.59
CA ASP A 27 18.16 7.47 -1.63
C ASP A 27 18.84 6.40 -2.48
N CYS A 28 18.41 5.13 -2.35
CA CYS A 28 18.89 4.04 -3.20
C CYS A 28 18.62 4.29 -4.69
N ALA A 29 17.46 4.86 -5.04
CA ALA A 29 17.13 5.19 -6.42
C ALA A 29 17.98 6.34 -6.95
N LYS A 30 18.16 7.39 -6.14
CA LYS A 30 19.03 8.54 -6.45
C LYS A 30 20.48 8.13 -6.66
N GLU A 31 21.05 7.31 -5.76
CA GLU A 31 22.40 6.76 -5.87
C GLU A 31 22.64 6.03 -7.20
N ARG A 32 21.59 5.40 -7.73
CA ARG A 32 21.63 4.63 -8.98
C ARG A 32 21.10 5.39 -10.19
N LYS A 33 20.77 6.68 -10.02
CA LYS A 33 20.25 7.54 -11.08
C LYS A 33 19.04 6.92 -11.80
N CYS A 34 18.18 6.22 -11.06
CA CYS A 34 16.94 5.66 -11.59
C CYS A 34 15.73 6.42 -11.06
N SER A 35 14.65 6.45 -11.85
CA SER A 35 13.40 7.07 -11.43
C SER A 35 12.78 6.38 -10.22
N CYS A 36 12.26 7.15 -9.27
CA CYS A 36 11.54 6.69 -8.10
C CYS A 36 10.11 7.23 -8.11
N ARG A 37 9.11 6.34 -8.12
CA ARG A 37 7.69 6.70 -8.09
C ARG A 37 7.03 6.17 -6.84
N CYS A 38 6.06 6.92 -6.32
CA CYS A 38 5.22 6.50 -5.21
C CYS A 38 3.83 6.15 -5.73
N LEU A 39 3.32 4.97 -5.38
CA LEU A 39 1.91 4.62 -5.54
C LEU A 39 1.22 4.90 -4.20
N TYR A 40 0.46 5.98 -4.14
CA TYR A 40 -0.26 6.38 -2.94
C TYR A 40 -1.69 5.81 -2.95
N PHE A 41 -1.91 4.78 -2.14
CA PHE A 41 -3.23 4.19 -1.93
C PHE A 41 -4.01 5.02 -0.91
N ASP A 42 -4.84 5.93 -1.41
CA ASP A 42 -5.66 6.81 -0.57
C ASP A 42 -6.97 6.11 -0.20
N ILE A 43 -6.92 5.28 0.84
CA ILE A 43 -8.08 4.62 1.44
C ILE A 43 -8.30 5.14 2.86
N SER A 44 -9.56 5.22 3.28
CA SER A 44 -9.89 5.54 4.67
C SER A 44 -9.54 4.38 5.60
N ILE A 45 -9.43 4.66 6.89
CA ILE A 45 -9.15 3.61 7.88
C ILE A 45 -10.32 2.62 7.99
N GLU A 46 -11.56 3.11 7.84
CA GLU A 46 -12.78 2.31 7.80
C GLU A 46 -12.76 1.35 6.61
N HIS A 47 -12.35 1.84 5.43
CA HIS A 47 -12.19 1.00 4.24
C HIS A 47 -11.08 -0.04 4.43
N ALA A 48 -9.97 0.30 5.08
CA ALA A 48 -8.93 -0.68 5.42
C ALA A 48 -9.45 -1.79 6.35
N PHE A 49 -10.25 -1.43 7.36
CA PHE A 49 -10.92 -2.41 8.25
C PHE A 49 -11.92 -3.28 7.50
N HIS A 50 -12.74 -2.67 6.64
CA HIS A 50 -13.68 -3.38 5.79
C HIS A 50 -12.97 -4.41 4.90
N ASN A 51 -11.91 -4.00 4.21
CA ASN A 51 -11.10 -4.89 3.35
C ASN A 51 -10.45 -6.02 4.16
N ASN A 52 -9.92 -5.71 5.35
CA ASN A 52 -9.34 -6.71 6.23
C ASN A 52 -10.39 -7.76 6.63
N ARG A 53 -11.58 -7.30 7.05
CA ARG A 53 -12.68 -8.20 7.43
C ARG A 53 -13.19 -9.03 6.26
N PHE A 54 -13.30 -8.43 5.08
CA PHE A 54 -13.68 -9.15 3.87
C PHE A 54 -12.69 -10.27 3.55
N ARG A 55 -11.38 -10.02 3.64
CA ARG A 55 -10.35 -11.04 3.40
C ARG A 55 -10.45 -12.20 4.40
N GLU A 56 -10.66 -11.93 5.69
CA GLU A 56 -10.89 -12.94 6.72
C GLU A 56 -12.10 -13.84 6.42
N LEU A 57 -13.17 -13.29 5.83
CA LEU A 57 -14.41 -14.02 5.55
C LEU A 57 -14.40 -14.72 4.18
N SER A 58 -13.64 -14.20 3.21
CA SER A 58 -13.63 -14.67 1.82
C SER A 58 -12.96 -16.03 1.61
N GLY A 59 -12.28 -16.58 2.62
CA GLY A 59 -11.53 -17.83 2.51
C GLY A 59 -10.21 -17.72 1.75
N SER A 60 -9.80 -16.51 1.34
CA SER A 60 -8.48 -16.25 0.77
C SER A 60 -7.39 -16.40 1.83
N PRO A 61 -6.17 -16.88 1.50
CA PRO A 61 -5.03 -16.83 2.41
C PRO A 61 -4.80 -15.41 2.92
N HIS A 62 -4.97 -15.21 4.23
CA HIS A 62 -4.92 -13.91 4.86
C HIS A 62 -4.31 -14.01 6.25
N ASP A 63 -3.21 -13.29 6.46
CA ASP A 63 -2.63 -13.16 7.78
C ASP A 63 -3.53 -12.31 8.68
N ILE A 64 -3.53 -12.61 9.98
CA ILE A 64 -4.32 -11.85 10.94
C ILE A 64 -3.72 -10.45 11.09
N ILE A 65 -4.41 -9.44 10.54
CA ILE A 65 -4.07 -8.04 10.75
C ILE A 65 -4.93 -7.47 11.87
N SER A 66 -4.34 -7.27 13.04
CA SER A 66 -5.06 -6.72 14.19
C SER A 66 -5.36 -5.22 14.02
N SER A 67 -6.38 -4.75 14.74
CA SER A 67 -6.73 -3.31 14.78
C SER A 67 -5.56 -2.44 15.25
N MET A 68 -4.74 -2.94 16.17
CA MET A 68 -3.55 -2.25 16.67
C MET A 68 -2.55 -1.94 15.54
N ILE A 69 -2.37 -2.85 14.58
CA ILE A 69 -1.46 -2.63 13.44
C ILE A 69 -2.01 -1.51 12.55
N ILE A 70 -3.30 -1.56 12.22
CA ILE A 70 -3.96 -0.55 11.37
C ILE A 70 -3.90 0.84 12.03
N TYR A 71 -4.21 0.94 13.33
CA TYR A 71 -4.11 2.20 14.07
C TYR A 71 -2.67 2.71 14.20
N SER A 72 -1.71 1.83 14.48
CA SER A 72 -0.29 2.18 14.57
C SER A 72 0.22 2.75 13.24
N HIS A 73 -0.16 2.12 12.13
CA HIS A 73 0.15 2.62 10.79
C HIS A 73 -0.46 4.01 10.56
N ARG A 74 -1.78 4.17 10.80
CA ARG A 74 -2.48 5.45 10.60
C ARG A 74 -1.88 6.57 11.45
N LYS A 75 -1.47 6.29 12.68
CA LYS A 75 -0.84 7.28 13.57
C LYS A 75 0.51 7.76 13.05
N LYS A 76 1.30 6.89 12.41
CA LYS A 76 2.60 7.23 11.82
C LYS A 76 2.48 7.86 10.43
N PHE A 77 1.34 7.68 9.77
CA PHE A 77 1.16 8.06 8.38
C PHE A 77 1.44 9.55 8.14
N VAL A 78 2.32 9.81 7.18
CA VAL A 78 2.58 11.14 6.61
C VAL A 78 2.39 11.02 5.10
N GLU A 79 1.46 11.82 4.57
CA GLU A 79 1.15 11.83 3.14
C GLU A 79 2.42 12.06 2.30
N PRO A 80 2.68 11.23 1.27
CA PRO A 80 3.90 11.34 0.49
C PRO A 80 3.92 12.64 -0.31
N THR A 81 5.10 13.26 -0.44
CA THR A 81 5.28 14.46 -1.26
C THR A 81 6.51 14.36 -2.15
N THR A 82 6.50 15.07 -3.29
CA THR A 82 7.66 15.10 -4.21
C THR A 82 8.91 15.70 -3.56
N LYS A 83 8.76 16.45 -2.46
CA LYS A 83 9.88 16.98 -1.65
C LYS A 83 10.75 15.89 -1.04
N GLU A 84 10.23 14.68 -0.86
CA GLU A 84 11.01 13.52 -0.41
C GLU A 84 12.02 13.07 -1.49
N GLY A 85 11.73 13.36 -2.75
CA GLY A 85 12.55 13.00 -3.91
C GLY A 85 11.93 11.94 -4.82
N PHE A 86 10.62 11.78 -4.78
CA PHE A 86 9.88 11.05 -5.82
C PHE A 86 9.80 11.90 -7.09
N ASP A 87 9.99 11.28 -8.25
CA ASP A 87 9.78 11.90 -9.55
C ASP A 87 8.27 12.07 -9.84
N GLU A 88 7.47 11.12 -9.35
CA GLU A 88 6.02 11.10 -9.54
C GLU A 88 5.35 10.44 -8.33
N ILE A 89 4.19 10.99 -7.94
CA ILE A 89 3.29 10.37 -6.98
C ILE A 89 1.97 10.10 -7.69
N VAL A 90 1.63 8.83 -7.82
CA VAL A 90 0.40 8.37 -8.45
C VAL A 90 -0.58 8.00 -7.36
N LYS A 91 -1.68 8.75 -7.25
CA LYS A 91 -2.79 8.41 -6.38
C LYS A 91 -3.57 7.24 -6.99
N VAL A 92 -3.60 6.12 -6.31
CA VAL A 92 -4.27 4.89 -6.78
C VAL A 92 -5.64 4.80 -6.12
N ASN A 93 -6.68 4.84 -6.95
CA ASN A 93 -8.04 4.62 -6.50
C ASN A 93 -8.25 3.14 -6.18
N PHE A 94 -8.97 2.86 -5.10
CA PHE A 94 -9.41 1.50 -4.81
C PHE A 94 -10.55 1.11 -5.74
N VAL A 95 -10.36 0.04 -6.51
CA VAL A 95 -11.39 -0.60 -7.34
C VAL A 95 -11.41 -2.08 -6.97
N PRO A 96 -12.46 -2.59 -6.31
CA PRO A 96 -12.50 -3.98 -5.91
C PRO A 96 -12.68 -4.89 -7.13
N SER A 97 -12.11 -6.08 -7.06
CA SER A 97 -12.28 -7.15 -8.04
C SER A 97 -12.62 -8.43 -7.30
N PHE A 98 -13.53 -9.21 -7.86
CA PHE A 98 -14.09 -10.40 -7.21
C PHE A 98 -14.04 -11.59 -8.15
N GLU A 99 -13.76 -12.77 -7.59
CA GLU A 99 -13.73 -14.01 -8.37
C GLU A 99 -15.12 -14.44 -8.86
N ASN A 100 -16.17 -14.10 -8.09
CA ASN A 100 -17.55 -14.46 -8.39
C ASN A 100 -18.54 -13.44 -7.82
N LYS A 101 -19.81 -13.59 -8.21
CA LYS A 101 -20.93 -12.72 -7.81
C LYS A 101 -21.28 -12.85 -6.33
N GLU A 102 -21.03 -14.01 -5.72
CA GLU A 102 -21.25 -14.22 -4.28
C GLU A 102 -20.31 -13.35 -3.45
N LEU A 103 -19.01 -13.32 -3.78
CA LEU A 103 -18.00 -12.49 -3.11
C LEU A 103 -18.26 -11.00 -3.33
N GLU A 104 -18.67 -10.60 -4.54
CA GLU A 104 -19.09 -9.22 -4.83
C GLU A 104 -20.27 -8.80 -3.93
N ARG A 105 -21.32 -9.64 -3.85
CA ARG A 105 -22.46 -9.37 -2.96
C ARG A 105 -22.00 -9.31 -1.50
N MET A 106 -21.15 -10.23 -1.08
CA MET A 106 -20.61 -10.28 0.29
C MET A 106 -19.89 -8.97 0.63
N TYR A 107 -19.04 -8.48 -0.27
CA TYR A 107 -18.29 -7.23 -0.08
C TYR A 107 -19.24 -6.05 0.17
N TYR A 108 -20.30 -5.88 -0.63
CA TYR A 108 -21.22 -4.75 -0.47
C TYR A 108 -22.26 -4.88 0.66
N LEU A 109 -22.40 -6.07 1.26
CA LEU A 109 -23.31 -6.29 2.39
C LEU A 109 -22.69 -5.86 3.72
N TYR A 110 -21.37 -5.96 3.87
CA TYR A 110 -20.68 -5.65 5.13
C TYR A 110 -20.29 -4.17 5.20
N ASN A 111 -21.25 -3.29 5.44
CA ASN A 111 -20.94 -1.93 5.86
C ASN A 111 -20.60 -1.94 7.35
N VAL A 112 -19.31 -1.87 7.68
CA VAL A 112 -18.87 -1.48 9.03
C VAL A 112 -18.75 0.04 9.07
#